data_AF-A0A8T5R858-F1
#
_entry.id   AF-A0A8T5R858-F1
#
_cell.length_a   1.000
_cell.length_b   1.000
_cell.length_c   1.000
_cell.angle_alpha   90.00
_cell.angle_beta   90.00
_cell.angle_gamma   90.00
#
_symmetry.space_group_name_H-M   'P 1'
#
loop_
_entity.id
_entity.type
_entity.pdbx_description
1 polymer ?
#
loop_
_entity_poly.entity_id
_entity_poly.type
_entity_poly.pdbx_seq_one_letter_code
_entity_poly.pdbx_strand_id
1 'polypeptide(L)'
;YPERTIIGNGISKWAGAGGWRLGSFAFPKELSWLRETMSSVASETYTSVSAPIQYAAVRAYQGGQTIERYLVHVRRILKTMSDRCHRILRDGGVRVVKPQGAYYMFPVFAGMKREFAKRGIATSEHLCDKLLDEAGVAMLPGNAFERPPDELSARMSLVDFDGASALAKSETLPPDQPLPPEFLKENCAHVLEGMEQIVGWLGGH
;
A
#
# COMPACT_ATOMS: atom_id res chain seq x y z
N TYR A 1 -18.93 -23.04 -3.01
CA TYR A 1 -17.88 -22.23 -3.63
C TYR A 1 -16.46 -22.37 -3.04
N PRO A 2 -16.19 -22.82 -1.80
CA PRO A 2 -14.79 -22.98 -1.35
C PRO A 2 -14.02 -24.09 -2.10
N GLU A 3 -14.71 -25.06 -2.70
CA GLU A 3 -14.16 -26.27 -3.35
C GLU A 3 -13.20 -26.02 -4.53
N ARG A 4 -13.17 -24.80 -5.09
CA ARG A 4 -12.24 -24.42 -6.17
C ARG A 4 -11.40 -23.18 -5.83
N THR A 5 -11.35 -22.80 -4.57
CA THR A 5 -10.69 -21.57 -4.13
C THR A 5 -9.39 -21.88 -3.39
N ILE A 6 -8.25 -21.42 -3.92
CA ILE A 6 -6.95 -21.45 -3.22
C ILE A 6 -6.76 -20.11 -2.51
N ILE A 7 -6.43 -20.15 -1.22
CA ILE A 7 -6.22 -18.93 -0.43
C ILE A 7 -4.72 -18.71 -0.27
N GLY A 8 -4.20 -17.61 -0.83
CA GLY A 8 -2.84 -17.14 -0.59
C GLY A 8 -2.79 -16.11 0.55
N ASN A 9 -1.83 -16.24 1.45
CA ASN A 9 -1.58 -15.25 2.50
C ASN A 9 -0.08 -15.14 2.81
N GLY A 10 0.32 -14.14 3.60
CA GLY A 10 1.68 -14.00 4.09
C GLY A 10 1.80 -12.91 5.14
N ILE A 11 2.91 -12.91 5.88
CA ILE A 11 3.15 -11.98 7.00
C ILE A 11 3.70 -10.63 6.55
N SER A 12 4.01 -10.47 5.26
CA SER A 12 4.69 -9.30 4.72
C SER A 12 3.96 -7.98 4.93
N LYS A 13 2.63 -8.02 5.00
CA LYS A 13 1.79 -6.82 5.02
C LYS A 13 1.20 -6.58 6.40
N TRP A 14 0.35 -7.49 6.86
CA TRP A 14 -0.40 -7.31 8.09
C TRP A 14 0.48 -7.40 9.34
N ALA A 15 1.62 -8.10 9.30
CA ALA A 15 2.57 -8.19 10.41
C ALA A 15 3.85 -7.35 10.19
N GLY A 16 3.89 -6.49 9.16
CA GLY A 16 5.06 -5.64 8.89
C GLY A 16 6.33 -6.40 8.45
N ALA A 17 6.24 -7.68 8.11
CA ALA A 17 7.40 -8.55 7.88
C ALA A 17 7.80 -8.64 6.39
N GLY A 18 7.84 -7.50 5.68
CA GLY A 18 8.03 -7.46 4.21
C GLY A 18 9.30 -8.19 3.72
N GLY A 19 10.40 -8.01 4.44
CA GLY A 19 11.70 -8.62 4.13
C GLY A 19 11.83 -10.10 4.52
N TRP A 20 10.85 -10.69 5.19
CA TRP A 20 10.95 -12.03 5.76
C TRP A 20 10.58 -13.14 4.78
N ARG A 21 10.04 -12.79 3.60
CA ARG A 21 9.82 -13.72 2.48
C ARG A 21 9.02 -14.98 2.84
N LEU A 22 7.99 -14.83 3.70
CA LEU A 22 7.08 -15.93 4.05
C LEU A 22 5.66 -15.67 3.54
N GLY A 23 5.18 -16.63 2.75
CA GLY A 23 3.80 -16.75 2.31
C GLY A 23 3.34 -18.21 2.40
N SER A 24 2.03 -18.43 2.35
CA SER A 24 1.41 -19.74 2.40
C SER A 24 0.20 -19.79 1.47
N PHE A 25 -0.10 -21.01 1.02
CA PHE A 25 -1.31 -21.30 0.27
C PHE A 25 -2.10 -22.38 1.01
N ALA A 26 -3.40 -22.13 1.21
CA ALA A 26 -4.35 -23.14 1.69
C ALA A 26 -5.17 -23.64 0.50
N PHE A 27 -5.17 -24.96 0.31
CA PHE A 27 -5.88 -25.63 -0.78
C PHE A 27 -7.10 -26.38 -0.22
N PRO A 28 -8.24 -26.36 -0.93
CA PRO A 28 -9.38 -27.20 -0.61
C PRO A 28 -9.04 -28.66 -0.94
N LYS A 29 -9.76 -29.62 -0.34
CA LYS A 29 -9.46 -31.06 -0.48
C LYS A 29 -9.52 -31.53 -1.94
N GLU A 30 -10.44 -30.94 -2.70
CA GLU A 30 -10.69 -31.19 -4.12
C GLU A 30 -9.51 -30.79 -5.01
N LEU A 31 -8.61 -29.93 -4.51
CA LEU A 31 -7.39 -29.47 -5.20
C LEU A 31 -6.11 -30.05 -4.56
N SER A 32 -6.21 -31.15 -3.83
CA SER A 32 -5.07 -31.87 -3.25
C SER A 32 -4.02 -32.26 -4.30
N TRP A 33 -4.45 -32.73 -5.47
CA TRP A 33 -3.59 -33.05 -6.60
C TRP A 33 -2.72 -31.86 -7.03
N LEU A 34 -3.27 -30.64 -7.02
CA LEU A 34 -2.56 -29.43 -7.40
C LEU A 34 -1.57 -29.01 -6.31
N ARG A 35 -1.98 -29.09 -5.03
CA ARG A 35 -1.10 -28.85 -3.88
C ARG A 35 0.14 -29.77 -3.92
N GLU A 36 -0.07 -31.04 -4.22
CA GLU A 36 1.00 -32.05 -4.31
C GLU A 36 1.94 -31.76 -5.47
N THR A 37 1.38 -31.48 -6.65
CA THR A 37 2.16 -31.08 -7.83
C THR A 37 2.99 -29.83 -7.54
N MET A 38 2.38 -28.79 -6.96
CA MET A 38 3.08 -27.56 -6.57
C MET A 38 4.18 -27.81 -5.54
N SER A 39 3.94 -28.71 -4.58
CA SER A 39 4.93 -29.04 -3.54
C SER A 39 6.12 -29.82 -4.12
N SER A 40 5.88 -30.71 -5.09
CA SER A 40 6.93 -31.43 -5.80
C SER A 40 7.77 -30.48 -6.68
N VAL A 41 7.14 -29.57 -7.43
CA VAL A 41 7.88 -28.57 -8.21
C VAL A 41 8.67 -27.65 -7.29
N ALA A 42 8.07 -27.24 -6.16
CA ALA A 42 8.71 -26.41 -5.15
C ALA A 42 10.00 -27.04 -4.61
N SER A 43 9.97 -28.32 -4.23
CA SER A 43 11.13 -29.01 -3.65
C SER A 43 12.31 -29.11 -4.61
N GLU A 44 12.05 -29.13 -5.91
CA GLU A 44 13.10 -29.17 -6.95
C GLU A 44 13.53 -27.77 -7.41
N THR A 45 12.77 -26.72 -7.11
CA THR A 45 13.05 -25.35 -7.59
C THR A 45 13.71 -24.49 -6.51
N TYR A 46 13.30 -24.64 -5.25
CA TYR A 46 13.76 -23.80 -4.15
C TYR A 46 13.83 -24.56 -2.83
N THR A 47 14.71 -24.09 -1.95
CA THR A 47 14.78 -24.59 -0.57
C THR A 47 13.59 -24.08 0.26
N SER A 48 13.30 -24.76 1.37
CA SER A 48 12.25 -24.33 2.30
C SER A 48 12.57 -22.95 2.89
N VAL A 49 11.52 -22.20 3.25
CA VAL A 49 11.66 -20.96 4.03
C VAL A 49 12.49 -21.22 5.30
N SER A 50 13.35 -20.29 5.70
CA SER A 50 14.23 -20.50 6.86
C SER A 50 13.43 -20.76 8.14
N ALA A 51 13.88 -21.73 8.95
CA ALA A 51 13.17 -22.18 10.14
C ALA A 51 12.83 -21.04 11.13
N PRO A 52 13.73 -20.08 11.44
CA PRO A 52 13.40 -18.97 12.33
C PRO A 52 12.19 -18.14 11.87
N ILE A 53 12.07 -17.94 10.55
CA ILE A 53 10.96 -17.19 9.95
C ILE A 53 9.65 -17.99 10.06
N GLN A 54 9.71 -19.32 9.88
CA GLN A 54 8.56 -20.19 10.10
C GLN A 54 8.05 -20.10 11.55
N TYR A 55 8.95 -20.16 12.54
CA TYR A 55 8.57 -20.00 13.96
C TYR A 55 7.95 -18.63 14.27
N ALA A 56 8.51 -17.55 13.72
CA ALA A 56 7.94 -16.21 13.88
C ALA A 56 6.54 -16.11 13.25
N ALA A 57 6.34 -16.71 12.07
CA ALA A 57 5.03 -16.75 11.43
C ALA A 57 4.01 -17.54 12.24
N VAL A 58 4.37 -18.72 12.75
CA VAL A 58 3.51 -19.50 13.66
C VAL A 58 3.11 -18.64 14.86
N ARG A 59 4.07 -17.94 15.49
CA ARG A 59 3.78 -17.06 16.61
C ARG A 59 2.83 -15.92 16.25
N ALA A 60 3.02 -15.31 15.08
CA ALA A 60 2.13 -14.24 14.60
C ALA A 60 0.70 -14.76 14.33
N TYR A 61 0.56 -15.92 13.69
CA TYR A 61 -0.74 -16.52 13.37
C TYR A 61 -1.48 -17.08 14.59
N GLN A 62 -0.78 -17.46 15.65
CA GLN A 62 -1.39 -17.82 16.94
C GLN A 62 -2.11 -16.63 17.62
N GLY A 63 -1.85 -15.40 17.15
CA GLY A 63 -2.43 -14.20 17.73
C GLY A 63 -1.84 -13.86 19.10
N GLY A 64 -2.60 -13.10 19.88
CA GLY A 64 -2.25 -12.69 21.23
C GLY A 64 -2.14 -11.18 21.39
N GLN A 65 -2.07 -10.73 22.64
CA GLN A 65 -2.24 -9.31 22.96
C GLN A 65 -1.22 -8.39 22.28
N THR A 66 0.02 -8.83 22.12
CA THR A 66 1.08 -8.05 21.45
C THR A 66 0.75 -7.77 19.99
N ILE A 67 0.38 -8.80 19.21
CA ILE A 67 0.09 -8.63 17.78
C ILE A 67 -1.24 -7.92 17.58
N GLU A 68 -2.25 -8.18 18.42
CA GLU A 68 -3.53 -7.46 18.34
C GLU A 68 -3.37 -5.97 18.64
N ARG A 69 -2.58 -5.62 19.68
CA ARG A 69 -2.25 -4.21 19.98
C ARG A 69 -1.57 -3.55 18.79
N TYR A 70 -0.52 -4.19 18.24
CA TYR A 70 0.15 -3.72 17.03
C TYR A 70 -0.82 -3.46 15.88
N LEU A 71 -1.71 -4.42 15.59
CA LEU A 71 -2.66 -4.33 14.48
C LEU A 71 -3.66 -3.19 14.64
N VAL A 72 -4.17 -2.95 15.85
CA VAL A 72 -5.07 -1.83 16.13
C VAL A 72 -4.39 -0.50 15.83
N HIS A 73 -3.17 -0.30 16.34
CA HIS A 73 -2.46 0.97 16.16
C HIS A 73 -2.03 1.19 14.71
N VAL A 74 -1.50 0.18 14.01
CA VAL A 74 -1.10 0.30 12.60
C VAL A 74 -2.31 0.58 11.70
N ARG A 75 -3.42 -0.14 11.88
CA ARG A 75 -4.66 0.13 11.11
C ARG A 75 -5.16 1.55 11.34
N ARG A 76 -5.11 2.04 12.58
CA ARG A 76 -5.51 3.41 12.92
C ARG A 76 -4.64 4.46 12.22
N ILE A 77 -3.31 4.28 12.24
CA ILE A 77 -2.38 5.19 11.54
C ILE A 77 -2.67 5.20 10.04
N LEU A 78 -2.72 4.02 9.41
CA LEU A 78 -2.93 3.90 7.96
C LEU A 78 -4.31 4.41 7.53
N LYS A 79 -5.35 4.19 8.33
CA LYS A 79 -6.68 4.74 8.08
C LYS A 79 -6.65 6.27 8.12
N THR A 80 -6.02 6.85 9.14
CA THR A 80 -5.92 8.31 9.30
C THR A 80 -5.13 8.92 8.15
N MET A 81 -4.01 8.29 7.77
CA MET A 81 -3.20 8.68 6.61
C MET A 81 -4.01 8.63 5.31
N SER A 82 -4.70 7.52 5.06
CA SER A 82 -5.55 7.35 3.88
C SER A 82 -6.68 8.39 3.82
N ASP A 83 -7.37 8.64 4.94
CA ASP A 83 -8.42 9.66 5.00
C ASP A 83 -7.87 11.08 4.74
N ARG A 84 -6.63 11.38 5.14
CA ARG A 84 -5.99 12.67 4.89
C ARG A 84 -5.52 12.82 3.45
N CYS A 85 -4.79 11.83 2.92
CA CYS A 85 -4.27 11.87 1.53
C CYS A 85 -5.42 11.93 0.51
N HIS A 86 -6.49 11.17 0.73
CA HIS A 86 -7.68 11.21 -0.12
C HIS A 86 -8.30 12.61 -0.16
N ARG A 87 -8.39 13.29 0.99
CA ARG A 87 -8.91 14.66 1.07
C ARG A 87 -8.01 15.64 0.31
N ILE A 88 -6.69 15.61 0.54
CA ILE A 88 -5.73 16.50 -0.15
C ILE A 88 -5.88 16.37 -1.67
N LEU A 89 -5.84 15.15 -2.20
CA LEU A 89 -5.95 14.91 -3.63
C LEU A 89 -7.31 15.34 -4.19
N ARG A 90 -8.41 14.96 -3.53
CA ARG A 90 -9.76 15.34 -3.95
C ARG A 90 -9.95 16.86 -3.99
N ASP A 91 -9.48 17.55 -2.95
CA ASP A 91 -9.60 19.01 -2.85
C ASP A 91 -8.69 19.70 -3.88
N GLY A 92 -7.61 19.05 -4.31
CA GLY A 92 -6.79 19.42 -5.47
C GLY A 92 -7.37 19.05 -6.84
N GLY A 93 -8.64 18.64 -6.91
CA GLY A 93 -9.32 18.31 -8.18
C GLY A 93 -8.95 16.96 -8.78
N VAL A 94 -8.22 16.11 -8.06
CA VAL A 94 -7.83 14.77 -8.52
C VAL A 94 -8.96 13.78 -8.26
N ARG A 95 -9.30 12.98 -9.27
CA ARG A 95 -10.26 11.87 -9.11
C ARG A 95 -9.55 10.71 -8.42
N VAL A 96 -9.93 10.42 -7.18
CA VAL A 96 -9.38 9.30 -6.41
C VAL A 96 -10.49 8.60 -5.64
N VAL A 97 -10.46 7.26 -5.62
CA VAL A 97 -11.40 6.46 -4.83
C VAL A 97 -10.86 6.36 -3.40
N LYS A 98 -11.74 6.57 -2.41
CA LYS A 98 -11.39 6.38 -1.00
C LYS A 98 -10.97 4.92 -0.75
N PRO A 99 -9.73 4.66 -0.29
CA PRO A 99 -9.29 3.30 0.00
C PRO A 99 -10.05 2.70 1.18
N GLN A 100 -10.46 1.43 1.03
CA GLN A 100 -11.09 0.64 2.10
C GLN A 100 -10.10 -0.33 2.78
N GLY A 101 -8.90 -0.46 2.24
CA GLY A 101 -7.86 -1.36 2.74
C GLY A 101 -6.56 -1.16 1.98
N ALA A 102 -5.57 -2.03 2.27
CA ALA A 102 -4.19 -1.85 1.83
C ALA A 102 -3.63 -0.48 2.24
N TYR A 103 -2.54 -0.05 1.60
CA TYR A 103 -1.89 1.23 1.84
C TYR A 103 -1.48 1.90 0.51
N TYR A 104 -2.32 1.74 -0.51
CA TYR A 104 -2.13 2.34 -1.82
C TYR A 104 -3.35 3.19 -2.20
N MET A 105 -3.11 4.23 -3.00
CA MET A 105 -4.15 4.95 -3.72
C MET A 105 -3.91 4.86 -5.22
N PHE A 106 -4.99 5.06 -5.98
CA PHE A 106 -4.97 5.03 -7.43
C PHE A 106 -5.62 6.29 -8.01
N PRO A 107 -4.97 7.46 -7.91
CA PRO A 107 -5.48 8.69 -8.52
C PRO A 107 -5.56 8.60 -10.04
N VAL A 108 -6.53 9.31 -10.60
CA VAL A 108 -6.69 9.50 -12.03
C VAL A 108 -6.84 10.99 -12.34
N PHE A 109 -5.99 11.48 -13.23
CA PHE A 109 -5.84 12.90 -13.57
C PHE A 109 -6.55 13.26 -14.89
N ALA A 110 -7.52 12.44 -15.30
CA ALA A 110 -8.23 12.60 -16.58
C ALA A 110 -8.90 13.97 -16.77
N GLY A 111 -9.30 14.64 -15.68
CA GLY A 111 -9.86 16.00 -15.73
C GLY A 111 -8.87 17.07 -16.21
N MET A 112 -7.57 16.76 -16.23
CA MET A 112 -6.48 17.68 -16.58
C MET A 112 -5.82 17.34 -17.93
N LYS A 113 -6.42 16.43 -18.72
CA LYS A 113 -5.90 15.98 -20.03
C LYS A 113 -5.49 17.13 -20.95
N ARG A 114 -6.29 18.19 -21.03
CA ARG A 114 -6.01 19.34 -21.91
C ARG A 114 -4.78 20.14 -21.46
N GLU A 115 -4.64 20.38 -20.16
CA GLU A 115 -3.50 21.13 -19.61
C GLU A 115 -2.21 20.30 -19.66
N PHE A 116 -2.32 19.00 -19.40
CA PHE A 116 -1.22 18.06 -19.58
C PHE A 116 -0.76 17.95 -21.04
N ALA A 117 -1.68 17.96 -22.01
CA ALA A 117 -1.31 17.98 -23.42
C ALA A 117 -0.47 19.22 -23.78
N LYS A 118 -0.77 20.42 -23.23
CA LYS A 118 0.05 21.63 -23.41
C LYS A 118 1.45 21.49 -22.83
N ARG A 119 1.62 20.62 -21.83
CA ARG A 119 2.92 20.29 -21.19
C ARG A 119 3.63 19.10 -21.83
N GLY A 120 3.10 18.54 -22.92
CA GLY A 120 3.63 17.33 -23.57
C GLY A 120 3.36 16.03 -22.80
N ILE A 121 2.44 16.06 -21.83
CA ILE A 121 2.06 14.91 -21.01
C ILE A 121 0.84 14.25 -21.63
N ALA A 122 1.06 13.09 -22.25
CA ALA A 122 0.02 12.33 -22.93
C ALA A 122 -0.24 10.95 -22.31
N THR A 123 0.71 10.45 -21.51
CA THR A 123 0.66 9.11 -20.93
C THR A 123 0.90 9.15 -19.42
N SER A 124 0.48 8.08 -18.74
CA SER A 124 0.73 7.87 -17.32
C SER A 124 2.23 7.81 -16.99
N GLU A 125 3.05 7.29 -17.90
CA GLU A 125 4.52 7.30 -17.77
C GLU A 125 5.06 8.72 -17.81
N HIS A 126 4.72 9.51 -18.85
CA HIS A 126 5.15 10.91 -18.94
C HIS A 126 4.71 11.71 -17.71
N LEU A 127 3.50 11.45 -17.19
CA LEU A 127 3.01 12.11 -15.99
C LEU A 127 3.87 11.76 -14.77
N CYS A 128 4.18 10.48 -14.56
CA CYS A 128 5.00 10.03 -13.44
C CYS A 128 6.44 10.55 -13.54
N ASP A 129 7.05 10.50 -14.73
CA ASP A 129 8.39 11.03 -14.96
C ASP A 129 8.44 12.54 -14.68
N LYS A 130 7.46 13.29 -15.17
CA LYS A 130 7.38 14.74 -14.95
C LYS A 130 7.16 15.12 -13.49
N LEU A 131 6.31 14.40 -12.76
CA LEU A 131 6.13 14.63 -11.33
C LEU A 131 7.39 14.29 -10.52
N LEU A 132 8.13 13.26 -10.94
CA LEU A 132 9.41 12.93 -10.32
C LEU A 132 10.45 14.04 -10.57
N ASP A 133 10.62 14.46 -11.83
CA ASP A 133 11.62 15.45 -12.23
C ASP A 133 11.32 16.85 -11.67
N GLU A 134 10.06 17.27 -11.67
CA GLU A 134 9.68 18.65 -11.37
C GLU A 134 9.22 18.84 -9.91
N ALA A 135 8.69 17.80 -9.26
CA ALA A 135 8.16 17.87 -7.89
C ALA A 135 8.83 16.89 -6.91
N GLY A 136 9.74 16.03 -7.38
CA GLY A 136 10.42 15.04 -6.54
C GLY A 136 9.52 13.89 -6.07
N VAL A 137 8.34 13.70 -6.68
CA VAL A 137 7.36 12.71 -6.24
C VAL A 137 7.36 11.48 -7.14
N ALA A 138 7.87 10.37 -6.59
CA ALA A 138 7.87 9.08 -7.27
C ALA A 138 6.50 8.36 -7.16
N MET A 139 5.96 7.92 -8.29
CA MET A 139 4.76 7.09 -8.37
C MET A 139 4.95 6.00 -9.43
N LEU A 140 4.06 5.00 -9.43
CA LEU A 140 4.05 3.98 -10.49
C LEU A 140 2.96 4.29 -11.50
N PRO A 141 3.28 4.34 -12.81
CA PRO A 141 2.31 4.70 -13.82
C PRO A 141 1.25 3.61 -13.98
N GLY A 142 0.02 4.00 -14.33
CA GLY A 142 -1.13 3.10 -14.38
C GLY A 142 -0.98 1.95 -15.38
N ASN A 143 -0.21 2.14 -16.45
CA ASN A 143 0.05 1.11 -17.45
C ASN A 143 0.83 -0.09 -16.90
N ALA A 144 1.61 0.09 -15.81
CA ALA A 144 2.21 -1.04 -15.07
C ALA A 144 1.15 -1.94 -14.39
N PHE A 145 -0.11 -1.50 -14.35
CA PHE A 145 -1.28 -2.23 -13.85
C PHE A 145 -2.32 -2.48 -14.94
N GLU A 146 -1.88 -2.55 -16.21
CA GLU A 146 -2.72 -2.82 -17.39
C GLU A 146 -3.83 -1.76 -17.60
N ARG A 147 -3.65 -0.54 -17.07
CA ARG A 147 -4.53 0.60 -17.39
C ARG A 147 -4.15 1.19 -18.76
N PRO A 148 -5.11 1.80 -19.48
CA PRO A 148 -4.81 2.52 -20.71
C PRO A 148 -3.72 3.58 -20.46
N PRO A 149 -2.67 3.65 -21.30
CA PRO A 149 -1.57 4.60 -21.10
C PRO A 149 -2.05 6.05 -21.01
N ASP A 150 -3.05 6.42 -21.82
CA ASP A 150 -3.63 7.77 -21.90
C ASP A 150 -4.67 8.05 -20.80
N GLU A 151 -4.93 7.12 -19.88
CA GLU A 151 -5.84 7.37 -18.75
C GLU A 151 -5.30 8.45 -17.80
N LEU A 152 -3.97 8.60 -17.75
CA LEU A 152 -3.25 9.45 -16.79
C LEU A 152 -3.60 9.03 -15.37
N SER A 153 -3.26 7.80 -15.02
CA SER A 153 -3.46 7.22 -13.69
C SER A 153 -2.13 6.75 -13.12
N ALA A 154 -2.05 6.69 -11.80
CA ALA A 154 -0.85 6.23 -11.12
C ALA A 154 -1.23 5.48 -9.84
N ARG A 155 -0.37 4.57 -9.40
CA ARG A 155 -0.41 3.99 -8.07
C ARG A 155 0.58 4.72 -7.17
N MET A 156 0.12 5.12 -6.00
CA MET A 156 0.96 5.74 -4.97
C MET A 156 0.91 4.95 -3.66
N SER A 157 2.01 5.00 -2.91
CA SER A 157 2.17 4.37 -1.60
C SER A 157 1.86 5.37 -0.48
N LEU A 158 1.25 4.89 0.61
CA LEU A 158 0.91 5.71 1.77
C LEU A 158 1.83 5.45 2.97
N VAL A 159 2.97 4.77 2.77
CA VAL A 159 3.85 4.26 3.85
C VAL A 159 5.29 4.75 3.74
N ASP A 160 5.46 6.01 3.34
CA ASP A 160 6.77 6.68 3.32
C ASP A 160 6.97 7.49 4.61
N PHE A 161 7.16 6.79 5.73
CA PHE A 161 7.43 7.37 7.05
C PHE A 161 8.07 6.35 7.98
N ASP A 162 8.64 6.82 9.10
CA ASP A 162 9.15 5.94 10.16
C ASP A 162 7.99 5.26 10.90
N GLY A 163 7.67 4.04 10.48
CA GLY A 163 6.61 3.23 11.07
C GLY A 163 6.86 2.85 12.53
N ALA A 164 8.11 2.73 12.98
CA ALA A 164 8.43 2.38 14.36
C ALA A 164 8.16 3.58 15.28
N SER A 165 8.60 4.78 14.88
CA SER A 165 8.32 6.02 15.60
C SER A 165 6.83 6.32 15.67
N ALA A 166 6.13 6.26 14.52
CA ALA A 166 4.69 6.50 14.46
C ALA A 166 3.89 5.48 15.30
N LEU A 167 4.29 4.21 15.28
CA LEU A 167 3.67 3.17 16.12
C LEU A 167 3.87 3.48 17.61
N ALA A 168 5.10 3.75 18.04
CA ALA A 168 5.41 4.05 19.44
C ALA A 168 4.60 5.25 19.96
N LYS A 169 4.42 6.29 19.13
CA LYS A 169 3.59 7.46 19.45
C LYS A 169 2.10 7.15 19.46
N SER A 170 1.62 6.31 18.55
CA SER A 170 0.22 5.86 18.56
C SER A 170 -0.09 5.02 19.81
N GLU A 171 0.87 4.23 20.29
CA GLU A 171 0.71 3.35 21.46
C GLU A 171 0.60 4.08 22.80
N THR A 172 0.98 5.37 22.87
CA THR A 172 0.77 6.21 24.06
C THR A 172 -0.66 6.77 24.15
N LEU A 173 -1.46 6.63 23.09
CA LEU A 173 -2.82 7.14 22.99
C LEU A 173 -3.85 6.00 23.10
N PRO A 174 -5.02 6.23 23.72
CA PRO A 174 -6.07 5.22 23.82
C PRO A 174 -6.45 4.66 22.44
N PRO A 175 -6.43 3.33 22.22
CA PRO A 175 -6.52 2.71 20.89
C PRO A 175 -7.88 2.90 20.19
N ASP A 176 -8.93 3.19 20.95
CA ASP A 176 -10.31 3.40 20.54
C ASP A 176 -10.60 4.85 20.08
N GLN A 177 -9.67 5.77 20.31
CA GLN A 177 -9.82 7.17 19.95
C GLN A 177 -9.17 7.50 18.59
N PRO A 178 -9.72 8.46 17.82
CA PRO A 178 -9.04 9.02 16.67
C PRO A 178 -7.67 9.61 17.04
N LEU A 179 -6.72 9.58 16.11
CA LEU A 179 -5.44 10.26 16.30
C LEU A 179 -5.64 11.79 16.26
N PRO A 180 -4.88 12.56 17.06
CA PRO A 180 -4.91 14.02 17.03
C PRO A 180 -4.64 14.59 15.62
N PRO A 181 -5.20 15.77 15.27
CA PRO A 181 -5.02 16.36 13.95
C PRO A 181 -3.56 16.54 13.51
N GLU A 182 -2.68 16.87 14.46
CA GLU A 182 -1.25 17.12 14.19
C GLU A 182 -0.42 15.83 14.12
N PHE A 183 -0.97 14.67 14.53
CA PHE A 183 -0.23 13.40 14.61
C PHE A 183 0.48 13.06 13.29
N LEU A 184 -0.21 13.19 12.16
CA LEU A 184 0.37 12.86 10.86
C LEU A 184 1.47 13.85 10.45
N LYS A 185 1.32 15.14 10.78
CA LYS A 185 2.35 16.14 10.46
C LYS A 185 3.62 15.91 11.29
N GLU A 186 3.46 15.52 12.55
CA GLU A 186 4.59 15.27 13.45
C GLU A 186 5.31 13.95 13.16
N ASN A 187 4.59 12.92 12.69
CA ASN A 187 5.13 11.55 12.65
C ASN A 187 5.16 10.93 11.24
N CYS A 188 4.48 11.53 10.27
CA CYS A 188 4.32 10.97 8.93
C CYS A 188 4.33 12.06 7.83
N ALA A 189 5.09 13.15 8.05
CA ALA A 189 5.07 14.36 7.21
C ALA A 189 5.34 14.08 5.74
N HIS A 190 6.32 13.22 5.43
CA HIS A 190 6.80 13.00 4.07
C HIS A 190 5.71 12.52 3.10
N VAL A 191 4.79 11.67 3.55
CA VAL A 191 3.63 11.27 2.73
C VAL A 191 2.72 12.46 2.45
N LEU A 192 2.46 13.32 3.45
CA LEU A 192 1.60 14.50 3.29
C LEU A 192 2.23 15.52 2.36
N GLU A 193 3.52 15.79 2.54
CA GLU A 193 4.32 16.66 1.68
C GLU A 193 4.25 16.18 0.23
N GLY A 194 4.42 14.88 -0.04
CA GLY A 194 4.27 14.33 -1.38
C GLY A 194 2.89 14.58 -2.00
N MET A 195 1.81 14.48 -1.22
CA MET A 195 0.45 14.79 -1.70
C MET A 195 0.27 16.28 -1.99
N GLU A 196 0.83 17.14 -1.14
CA GLU A 196 0.78 18.59 -1.31
C GLU A 196 1.63 19.04 -2.51
N GLN A 197 2.80 18.43 -2.73
CA GLN A 197 3.64 18.66 -3.92
C GLN A 197 2.92 18.26 -5.21
N ILE A 198 2.21 17.11 -5.22
CA ILE A 198 1.36 16.75 -6.36
C ILE A 198 0.34 17.85 -6.62
N VAL A 199 -0.47 18.23 -5.61
CA VAL A 199 -1.53 19.23 -5.80
C VAL A 199 -0.96 20.59 -6.21
N GLY A 200 0.16 21.02 -5.63
CA GLY A 200 0.86 22.24 -6.00
C GLY A 200 1.34 22.21 -7.45
N TRP A 201 1.93 21.10 -7.89
CA TRP A 201 2.40 20.91 -9.26
C TRP A 201 1.26 20.86 -10.29
N LEU A 202 0.07 20.41 -9.88
CA LEU A 202 -1.14 20.48 -10.72
C LEU A 202 -1.69 21.91 -10.83
N GLY A 203 -1.62 22.67 -9.73
CA GLY A 203 -2.13 24.04 -9.64
C GLY A 203 -1.16 25.13 -10.09
N GLY A 204 0.10 24.79 -10.37
CA GLY A 204 1.14 25.70 -10.88
C GLY A 204 0.86 26.18 -12.30
N HIS A 205 -0.14 27.05 -12.44
CA HIS A 205 -0.46 27.91 -13.58
C HIS A 205 -0.92 29.28 -13.09
#